data_AF-W1XXL3-F1
#
_entry.id   AF-W1XXL3-F1
#
_cell.length_a   1.000
_cell.length_b   1.000
_cell.length_c   1.000
_cell.angle_alpha   90.00
_cell.angle_beta   90.00
_cell.angle_gamma   90.00
#
_symmetry.space_group_name_H-M   'P 1'
#
loop_
_entity.id
_entity.type
_entity.pdbx_description
1 polymer ?
#
loop_
_entity_poly.entity_id
_entity_poly.type
_entity_poly.pdbx_seq_one_letter_code
_entity_poly.pdbx_strand_id
1 'polypeptide(L)'
;YVGTDSKESGIIQGDLIAKHWAANQGWDLNKDGQIQFVLLKGEPGHPDAEARTTYVIKELNDKGIKTEQLQLDTAMWDTAQAKDKMDAWLSGPNA
;
A
#
# COMPACT_ATOMS: atom_id res chain seq x y z
N TYR A 1 25.82 -12.47 4.15
CA TYR A 1 25.00 -11.35 4.68
C TYR A 1 23.57 -11.86 4.71
N VAL A 2 22.99 -12.03 5.90
CA VAL A 2 21.61 -12.51 6.08
C VAL A 2 20.84 -11.34 6.69
N GLY A 3 20.30 -10.49 5.83
CA GLY A 3 19.28 -9.52 6.21
C GLY A 3 17.93 -10.13 5.83
N THR A 4 16.97 -10.12 6.74
CA THR A 4 15.58 -10.43 6.46
C THR A 4 15.16 -9.61 5.23
N ASP A 5 14.84 -10.26 4.12
CA ASP A 5 14.76 -9.61 2.81
C ASP A 5 13.53 -8.68 2.82
N SER A 6 13.73 -7.36 2.71
CA SER A 6 12.63 -6.38 2.71
C SER A 6 11.62 -6.66 1.58
N LYS A 7 12.05 -7.42 0.58
CA LYS A 7 11.20 -8.10 -0.40
C LYS A 7 10.20 -9.08 0.22
N GLU A 8 10.66 -9.99 1.06
CA GLU A 8 9.81 -10.98 1.75
C GLU A 8 8.76 -10.28 2.61
N SER A 9 9.11 -9.19 3.28
CA SER A 9 8.14 -8.36 4.01
C SER A 9 7.05 -7.78 3.10
N GLY A 10 7.42 -7.29 1.92
CA GLY A 10 6.45 -6.80 0.92
C GLY A 10 5.54 -7.91 0.39
N ILE A 11 6.09 -9.10 0.13
CA ILE A 11 5.33 -10.28 -0.33
C ILE A 11 4.32 -10.71 0.74
N ILE A 12 4.75 -10.87 2.00
CA ILE A 12 3.86 -11.24 3.11
C ILE A 12 2.73 -10.22 3.27
N GLN A 13 3.03 -8.93 3.14
CA GLN A 13 2.01 -7.88 3.18
C GLN A 13 1.02 -8.02 2.03
N GLY A 14 1.49 -8.30 0.81
CA GLY A 14 0.65 -8.53 -0.37
C GLY A 14 -0.26 -9.75 -0.20
N ASP A 15 0.28 -10.85 0.33
CA ASP A 15 -0.48 -12.06 0.67
C ASP A 15 -1.60 -11.79 1.67
N LEU A 16 -1.31 -11.02 2.73
CA LEU A 16 -2.31 -10.64 3.73
C LEU A 16 -3.43 -9.81 3.10
N ILE A 17 -3.09 -8.79 2.30
CA ILE A 17 -4.07 -7.96 1.61
C ILE A 17 -4.93 -8.82 0.67
N ALA A 18 -4.32 -9.66 -0.17
CA ALA A 18 -5.04 -10.53 -1.10
C ALA A 18 -6.02 -11.47 -0.39
N LYS A 19 -5.60 -12.08 0.72
CA LYS A 19 -6.45 -12.94 1.56
C LYS A 19 -7.66 -12.18 2.09
N HIS A 20 -7.45 -10.98 2.62
CA HIS A 20 -8.53 -10.17 3.17
C HIS A 20 -9.46 -9.62 2.09
N TRP A 21 -8.93 -9.19 0.95
CA TRP A 21 -9.71 -8.77 -0.21
C TRP A 21 -10.68 -9.86 -0.67
N ALA A 22 -10.20 -11.09 -0.84
CA ALA A 22 -11.03 -12.22 -1.25
C ALA A 22 -12.14 -12.56 -0.22
N ALA A 23 -11.88 -12.33 1.07
CA ALA A 23 -12.84 -12.58 2.14
C ALA A 23 -13.88 -11.45 2.34
N ASN A 24 -13.64 -10.25 1.79
CA ASN A 24 -14.43 -9.06 2.06
C ASN A 24 -14.91 -8.40 0.76
N GLN A 25 -15.96 -8.96 0.15
CA GLN A 25 -16.54 -8.46 -1.11
C GLN A 25 -17.01 -7.00 -1.05
N GLY A 26 -17.26 -6.45 0.15
CA GLY A 26 -17.65 -5.05 0.34
C GLY A 26 -16.52 -4.03 0.30
N TRP A 27 -15.26 -4.47 0.17
CA TRP A 27 -14.11 -3.56 0.07
C TRP A 27 -13.95 -2.94 -1.31
N ASP A 28 -14.55 -3.54 -2.34
CA ASP A 28 -14.67 -2.96 -3.67
C ASP A 28 -15.83 -1.94 -3.69
N LEU A 29 -15.52 -0.71 -3.26
CA LEU A 29 -16.52 0.33 -3.05
C LEU A 29 -17.17 0.80 -4.36
N ASN A 30 -16.39 0.88 -5.43
CA ASN A 30 -16.86 1.33 -6.75
C ASN A 30 -17.22 0.16 -7.70
N LYS A 31 -16.97 -1.09 -7.29
CA LYS A 31 -17.30 -2.33 -8.01
C LYS A 31 -16.55 -2.51 -9.33
N ASP A 32 -15.33 -2.00 -9.41
CA ASP A 32 -14.50 -2.11 -10.63
C ASP A 32 -13.53 -3.30 -10.59
N GLY A 33 -13.52 -4.06 -9.49
CA GLY A 33 -12.66 -5.22 -9.30
C GLY A 33 -11.19 -4.87 -9.06
N GLN A 34 -10.88 -3.62 -8.70
CA GLN A 34 -9.52 -3.15 -8.42
C GLN A 34 -9.40 -2.71 -6.96
N ILE A 35 -8.22 -2.91 -6.38
CA ILE A 35 -7.88 -2.31 -5.09
C ILE A 35 -7.40 -0.88 -5.36
N GLN A 36 -8.25 0.11 -5.08
CA GLN A 36 -7.79 1.50 -4.98
C GLN A 36 -7.17 1.73 -3.61
N PHE A 37 -5.95 2.26 -3.57
CA PHE A 37 -5.25 2.49 -2.32
C PHE A 37 -4.48 3.81 -2.32
N VAL A 38 -4.22 4.29 -1.11
CA VAL A 38 -3.23 5.34 -0.85
C VAL A 38 -2.05 4.73 -0.11
N LEU A 39 -0.85 5.22 -0.37
CA LEU A 39 0.36 4.70 0.25
C LEU A 39 1.14 5.82 0.94
N LEU A 40 1.31 5.69 2.26
CA LEU A 40 2.28 6.47 3.01
C LEU A 40 3.54 5.63 3.19
N LYS A 41 4.62 6.04 2.53
CA LYS A 41 5.91 5.39 2.70
C LYS A 41 6.78 6.11 3.71
N GLY A 42 7.83 5.39 4.10
CA GLY A 42 8.92 5.89 4.93
C GLY A 42 9.82 6.89 4.23
N GLU A 43 11.03 7.03 4.76
CA GLU A 43 12.05 7.88 4.17
C GLU A 43 12.31 7.53 2.69
N PRO A 44 12.21 8.51 1.76
CA PRO A 44 12.52 8.31 0.35
C PRO A 44 13.95 7.84 0.15
N GLY A 45 14.14 6.83 -0.70
CA GLY A 45 15.46 6.27 -0.97
C GLY A 45 15.96 5.29 0.09
N HIS A 46 15.24 5.11 1.20
CA HIS A 46 15.54 4.03 2.15
C HIS A 46 15.23 2.68 1.49
N PRO A 47 16.20 1.74 1.35
CA PRO A 47 16.04 0.50 0.60
C PRO A 47 14.82 -0.31 1.02
N ASP A 48 14.54 -0.38 2.32
CA ASP A 48 13.39 -1.13 2.84
C ASP A 48 12.04 -0.52 2.48
N ALA A 49 11.94 0.81 2.47
CA ALA A 49 10.70 1.50 2.14
C ALA A 49 10.36 1.33 0.65
N GLU A 50 11.37 1.45 -0.22
CA GLU A 50 11.20 1.24 -1.66
C GLU A 50 10.89 -0.23 -1.98
N ALA A 51 11.58 -1.17 -1.33
CA ALA A 51 11.35 -2.60 -1.52
C ALA A 51 9.93 -3.00 -1.11
N ARG A 52 9.47 -2.64 0.11
CA ARG A 52 8.11 -2.97 0.57
C ARG A 52 7.05 -2.39 -0.34
N THR A 53 7.21 -1.13 -0.75
CA THR A 53 6.30 -0.45 -1.69
C THR A 53 6.20 -1.19 -3.02
N THR A 54 7.34 -1.61 -3.57
CA THR A 54 7.38 -2.28 -4.86
C THR A 54 6.79 -3.70 -4.78
N TYR A 55 7.21 -4.48 -3.79
CA TYR A 55 6.87 -5.90 -3.72
C TYR A 55 5.44 -6.17 -3.25
N VAL A 56 4.84 -5.29 -2.43
CA VAL A 56 3.43 -5.44 -2.05
C VAL A 56 2.51 -5.30 -3.28
N ILE A 57 2.76 -4.29 -4.11
CA ILE A 57 1.99 -4.04 -5.35
C ILE A 57 2.26 -5.15 -6.36
N LYS A 58 3.52 -5.57 -6.50
CA LYS A 58 3.88 -6.65 -7.42
C LYS A 58 3.17 -7.95 -7.05
N GLU A 59 3.18 -8.33 -5.78
CA GLU A 59 2.56 -9.57 -5.30
C GLU A 59 1.04 -9.57 -5.56
N LEU A 60 0.35 -8.45 -5.32
CA LEU A 60 -1.07 -8.31 -5.63
C LEU A 60 -1.36 -8.50 -7.12
N ASN A 61 -0.58 -7.84 -7.99
CA ASN A 61 -0.74 -7.95 -9.43
C ASN A 61 -0.37 -9.34 -9.97
N ASP A 62 0.66 -9.99 -9.42
CA ASP A 62 1.06 -11.36 -9.77
C ASP A 62 -0.08 -12.36 -9.44
N LYS A 63 -0.88 -12.09 -8.41
CA LYS A 63 -2.10 -12.85 -8.07
C LYS A 63 -3.32 -12.49 -8.92
N GLY A 64 -3.17 -11.59 -9.89
CA GLY A 64 -4.25 -11.13 -10.77
C GLY A 64 -5.17 -10.09 -10.15
N ILE A 65 -4.82 -9.54 -8.99
CA ILE A 65 -5.57 -8.45 -8.35
C ILE A 65 -5.05 -7.14 -8.92
N LYS A 66 -5.89 -6.42 -9.65
CA LYS A 66 -5.55 -5.10 -10.18
C LYS A 66 -5.49 -4.09 -9.04
N THR A 67 -4.53 -3.18 -9.12
CA THR A 67 -4.32 -2.16 -8.11
C THR A 67 -4.26 -0.78 -8.75
N GLU A 68 -4.90 0.20 -8.14
CA GLU A 68 -4.84 1.60 -8.54
C GLU A 68 -4.32 2.44 -7.37
N GLN A 69 -3.20 3.12 -7.57
CA GLN A 69 -2.63 4.01 -6.57
C GLN A 69 -3.26 5.40 -6.72
N LEU A 70 -4.13 5.78 -5.80
CA LEU A 70 -4.79 7.08 -5.80
C LEU A 70 -3.83 8.19 -5.35
N GLN A 71 -3.08 7.95 -4.28
CA GLN A 71 -2.09 8.88 -3.74
C GLN A 71 -0.88 8.12 -3.18
N LEU A 72 0.28 8.74 -3.30
CA LEU A 72 1.54 8.28 -2.72
C LEU A 72 2.27 9.47 -2.14
N ASP A 73 2.66 9.37 -0.88
CA ASP A 73 3.46 10.39 -0.22
C ASP A 73 4.38 9.75 0.82
N THR A 74 5.40 10.47 1.23
CA THR A 74 6.26 10.10 2.35
C THR A 74 5.76 10.76 3.62
N ALA A 75 5.62 9.97 4.68
CA ALA A 75 5.44 10.49 6.03
C ALA A 75 6.75 10.55 6.81
N MET A 76 7.90 10.24 6.19
CA MET A 76 9.23 10.26 6.83
C MET A 76 9.32 9.43 8.13
N TRP A 77 8.51 8.36 8.23
CA TRP A 77 8.29 7.59 9.47
C TRP A 77 7.77 8.39 10.66
N ASP A 78 7.26 9.59 10.43
CA ASP A 78 6.66 10.46 11.43
C ASP A 78 5.14 10.26 11.47
N THR A 79 4.65 9.83 12.63
CA THR A 79 3.23 9.54 12.84
C THR A 79 2.34 10.78 12.74
N ALA A 80 2.81 11.96 13.15
CA ALA A 80 2.04 13.19 13.05
C ALA A 80 1.89 13.61 11.58
N GLN A 81 2.98 13.53 10.81
CA GLN A 81 2.93 13.79 9.37
C GLN A 81 2.05 12.79 8.62
N ALA A 82 2.09 11.51 8.99
CA ALA A 82 1.21 10.49 8.43
C ALA A 82 -0.27 10.83 8.67
N LYS A 83 -0.59 11.28 9.89
CA LYS A 83 -1.96 11.71 10.24
C LYS A 83 -2.39 12.91 9.42
N ASP A 84 -1.57 13.96 9.36
CA ASP A 84 -1.92 15.19 8.65
C ASP A 84 -2.12 14.95 7.15
N LYS A 85 -1.29 14.08 6.55
CA LYS A 85 -1.44 13.67 5.14
C LYS A 85 -2.73 12.89 4.90
N MET A 86 -3.07 11.94 5.79
CA MET A 86 -4.30 11.18 5.67
C MET A 86 -5.54 12.08 5.82
N ASP A 87 -5.53 13.01 6.79
CA ASP A 87 -6.62 13.97 6.97
C ASP A 87 -6.80 14.87 5.74
N ALA A 88 -5.69 15.30 5.13
CA ALA A 88 -5.72 16.06 3.89
C ALA A 88 -6.31 15.26 2.72
N TRP A 89 -5.99 13.98 2.59
CA TRP A 89 -6.57 13.11 1.57
C TRP A 89 -8.07 12.89 1.77
N LEU A 90 -8.51 12.70 3.02
CA LEU A 90 -9.92 12.51 3.37
C LEU A 90 -10.78 13.78 3.29
N SER A 91 -10.17 14.95 3.25
CA SER A 91 -10.87 16.24 3.12
C SER A 91 -10.78 16.85 1.72
N GLY A 92 -10.02 16.23 0.82
CA GLY A 92 -9.86 16.67 -0.55
C GLY A 92 -11.15 16.53 -1.38
N PRO A 93 -11.26 17.24 -2.51
CA PRO A 93 -12.45 17.22 -3.38
C PRO A 93 -12.74 15.85 -4.04
N ASN A 94 -11.88 14.85 -3.83
CA ASN A 94 -12.02 13.48 -4.33
C ASN A 94 -12.27 12.46 -3.20
N ALA A 95 -12.53 12.93 -1.98
CA ALA A 95 -12.88 12.09 -0.82
C ALA A 95 -14.38 11.79 -0.74
#